data_AF-A0A7S1P107-F1
#
_entry.id   AF-A0A7S1P107-F1
#
_cell.length_a   1.000
_cell.length_b   1.000
_cell.length_c   1.000
_cell.angle_alpha   90.00
_cell.angle_beta   90.00
_cell.angle_gamma   90.00
#
_symmetry.space_group_name_H-M   'P 1'
#
loop_
_entity.id
_entity.type
_entity.pdbx_description
1 polymer ?
#
loop_
_entity_poly.entity_id
_entity_poly.type
_entity_poly.pdbx_seq_one_letter_code
_entity_poly.pdbx_strand_id
1 'polypeptide(L)'
;KDRLPRGVILPDHRLLWDLLMILLIYWQTLYIPYDIAFSSPSDDVRINSWDIVEYCLDFLWLIDIFLNFLTAYYNDEQVLIVNRQRIAIHYLHTWFPIDFIAIVPWSLIIQDS
;
A
#
# COMPACT_ATOMS: atom_id res chain seq x y z
N LYS A 1 -20.03 27.43 8.45
CA LYS A 1 -20.04 26.44 7.34
C LYS A 1 -18.65 26.50 6.75
N ASP A 2 -17.72 25.87 7.45
CA ASP A 2 -16.30 26.16 7.30
C ASP A 2 -15.78 25.55 6.01
N ARG A 3 -15.15 26.41 5.20
CA ARG A 3 -14.68 26.07 3.87
C ARG A 3 -13.45 25.20 4.02
N LEU A 4 -13.59 23.91 3.74
CA LEU A 4 -12.47 22.99 3.65
C LEU A 4 -11.42 23.53 2.66
N PRO A 5 -10.12 23.55 3.01
CA PRO A 5 -9.08 23.97 2.10
C PRO A 5 -9.01 23.02 0.90
N ARG A 6 -8.96 23.60 -0.30
CA ARG A 6 -8.92 22.87 -1.58
C ARG A 6 -7.65 22.00 -1.65
N GLY A 7 -7.82 20.70 -1.89
CA GLY A 7 -6.71 19.76 -2.16
C GLY A 7 -6.55 18.63 -1.14
N VAL A 8 -7.45 18.54 -0.16
CA VAL A 8 -7.50 17.42 0.80
C VAL A 8 -8.59 16.46 0.35
N ILE A 9 -8.24 15.18 0.22
CA ILE A 9 -9.21 14.13 -0.08
C ILE A 9 -9.91 13.77 1.24
N LEU A 10 -11.23 13.94 1.28
CA LEU A 10 -12.05 13.48 2.40
C LEU A 10 -12.10 11.95 2.39
N PRO A 11 -12.04 11.29 3.56
CA PRO A 11 -12.08 9.84 3.67
C PRO A 11 -13.33 9.22 3.01
N ASP A 12 -14.46 9.94 2.99
CA ASP A 12 -15.70 9.47 2.35
C ASP A 12 -15.58 9.22 0.84
N HIS A 13 -14.69 9.93 0.15
CA HIS A 13 -14.47 9.74 -1.29
C HIS A 13 -13.48 8.62 -1.62
N ARG A 14 -12.87 8.00 -0.60
CA ARG A 14 -11.92 6.90 -0.75
C ARG A 14 -12.47 5.55 -0.39
N LEU A 15 -13.70 5.45 0.12
CA LEU A 15 -14.29 4.18 0.52
C LEU A 15 -14.15 3.09 -0.56
N LEU A 16 -14.36 3.42 -1.84
CA LEU A 16 -14.20 2.46 -2.93
C LEU A 16 -12.75 2.02 -3.13
N TRP A 17 -11.79 2.96 -3.03
CA TRP A 17 -10.36 2.66 -3.12
C TRP A 17 -9.91 1.81 -1.93
N ASP A 18 -10.33 2.18 -0.72
CA ASP A 18 -10.00 1.46 0.51
C ASP A 18 -10.59 0.04 0.47
N LEU A 19 -11.83 -0.12 -0.02
CA LEU A 19 -12.43 -1.45 -0.25
C LEU A 19 -11.66 -2.28 -1.27
N LEU A 20 -11.18 -1.66 -2.35
CA LEU A 20 -10.35 -2.33 -3.35
C LEU A 20 -9.02 -2.79 -2.73
N MET A 21 -8.35 -1.94 -1.94
CA MET A 21 -7.11 -2.30 -1.23
C MET A 21 -7.34 -3.42 -0.22
N ILE A 22 -8.43 -3.39 0.54
CA ILE A 22 -8.79 -4.47 1.47
C ILE A 22 -9.00 -5.81 0.74
N LEU A 23 -9.68 -5.77 -0.42
CA LEU A 23 -9.87 -6.98 -1.24
C LEU A 23 -8.54 -7.53 -1.77
N LEU A 24 -7.63 -6.64 -2.20
CA LEU A 24 -6.29 -7.02 -2.66
C LEU A 24 -5.46 -7.61 -1.53
N ILE A 25 -5.51 -7.04 -0.32
CA ILE A 25 -4.86 -7.60 0.87
C ILE A 25 -5.38 -9.01 1.14
N TYR A 26 -6.70 -9.19 1.15
CA TYR A 26 -7.30 -10.51 1.38
C TYR A 26 -6.80 -11.54 0.36
N TRP A 27 -6.78 -11.18 -0.92
CA TRP A 27 -6.21 -12.03 -1.96
C TRP A 27 -4.73 -12.36 -1.71
N GLN A 28 -3.90 -11.36 -1.45
CA GLN A 28 -2.46 -11.58 -1.19
C GLN A 28 -2.21 -12.47 0.03
N THR A 29 -3.00 -12.33 1.10
CA THR A 29 -2.84 -13.17 2.29
C THR A 29 -3.10 -14.65 2.05
N LEU A 30 -3.84 -15.00 0.99
CA LEU A 30 -4.04 -16.38 0.54
C LEU A 30 -3.01 -16.80 -0.50
N TYR A 31 -2.66 -15.89 -1.42
CA TYR A 31 -1.73 -16.15 -2.51
C TYR A 31 -0.30 -16.40 -2.02
N ILE A 32 0.24 -15.54 -1.16
CA ILE A 32 1.62 -15.64 -0.66
C ILE A 32 1.94 -17.02 -0.05
N PRO A 33 1.15 -17.56 0.92
CA PRO A 33 1.45 -18.88 1.48
C PRO A 33 1.22 -20.02 0.48
N TYR A 34 0.28 -19.86 -0.46
CA TYR A 34 0.08 -20.83 -1.54
C TYR A 34 1.30 -20.88 -2.46
N ASP A 35 1.78 -19.73 -2.89
CA ASP A 35 2.97 -19.62 -3.74
C ASP A 35 4.18 -20.27 -3.04
N ILE A 36 4.50 -19.85 -1.82
CA ILE A 36 5.63 -20.41 -1.05
C ILE A 36 5.53 -21.95 -0.88
N ALA A 37 4.33 -22.51 -0.74
CA ALA A 37 4.14 -23.93 -0.50
C ALA A 37 4.13 -24.79 -1.77
N PHE A 38 3.76 -24.21 -2.92
CA PHE A 38 3.46 -24.97 -4.13
C PHE A 38 4.21 -24.50 -5.39
N SER A 39 4.88 -23.35 -5.37
CA SER A 39 5.69 -22.89 -6.50
C SER A 39 6.95 -23.73 -6.64
N SER A 40 7.21 -24.21 -7.86
CA SER A 40 8.38 -25.05 -8.17
C SER A 40 9.48 -24.18 -8.79
N PRO A 41 10.74 -24.24 -8.31
CA PRO A 41 11.84 -23.40 -8.82
C PRO A 41 12.23 -23.60 -10.30
N SER A 42 11.58 -24.54 -10.99
CA SER A 42 11.94 -25.00 -12.33
C SER A 42 11.26 -24.24 -13.47
N ASP A 43 10.25 -23.39 -13.20
CA ASP A 43 9.43 -22.72 -14.22
C ASP A 43 9.84 -21.24 -14.50
N ASP A 44 10.87 -20.73 -13.81
CA ASP A 44 11.24 -19.30 -13.71
C ASP A 44 12.03 -18.70 -14.90
N VAL A 45 12.32 -19.45 -15.96
CA VAL A 45 13.24 -18.95 -17.02
C VAL A 45 12.54 -17.94 -17.96
N ARG A 46 11.22 -17.73 -17.86
CA ARG A 46 10.49 -16.76 -18.69
C ARG A 46 9.53 -15.94 -17.87
N ILE A 47 9.51 -14.62 -18.14
CA ILE A 47 8.50 -13.70 -17.62
C ILE A 47 7.13 -14.23 -18.01
N ASN A 48 6.35 -14.64 -17.02
CA ASN A 48 5.02 -15.18 -17.18
C ASN A 48 3.97 -14.08 -17.01
N SER A 49 2.73 -14.36 -17.43
CA SER A 49 1.62 -13.42 -17.24
C SER A 49 1.34 -13.11 -15.76
N TRP A 50 1.77 -14.00 -14.84
CA TRP A 50 1.63 -13.83 -13.40
C TRP A 50 2.56 -12.76 -12.84
N ASP A 51 3.82 -12.72 -13.29
CA ASP A 51 4.80 -11.71 -12.86
C ASP A 51 4.34 -10.29 -13.21
N ILE A 52 3.67 -10.12 -14.36
CA ILE A 52 3.08 -8.84 -14.75
C ILE A 52 1.99 -8.41 -13.75
N VAL A 53 1.18 -9.34 -13.27
CA VAL A 53 0.15 -9.07 -12.26
C VAL A 53 0.79 -8.68 -10.93
N GLU A 54 1.84 -9.39 -10.51
CA GLU A 54 2.59 -9.07 -9.29
C GLU A 54 3.20 -7.66 -9.35
N TYR A 55 3.89 -7.30 -10.44
CA TYR A 55 4.40 -5.93 -10.62
C TYR A 55 3.30 -4.87 -10.64
N CYS A 56 2.13 -5.18 -11.21
CA CYS A 56 0.98 -4.27 -11.15
C CYS A 56 0.48 -4.08 -9.72
N LEU A 57 0.44 -5.15 -8.92
CA LEU A 57 0.05 -5.10 -7.51
C LEU A 57 1.05 -4.27 -6.69
N ASP A 58 2.35 -4.46 -6.90
CA ASP A 58 3.41 -3.68 -6.24
C ASP A 58 3.28 -2.19 -6.57
N PHE A 59 2.96 -1.86 -7.82
CA PHE A 59 2.73 -0.47 -8.24
C PHE A 59 1.47 0.13 -7.58
N LEU A 60 0.40 -0.64 -7.42
CA LEU A 60 -0.81 -0.21 -6.70
C LEU A 60 -0.52 0.05 -5.21
N TRP A 61 0.28 -0.81 -4.57
CA TRP A 61 0.76 -0.59 -3.21
C TRP A 61 1.57 0.69 -3.07
N LEU A 62 2.46 0.98 -4.03
CA LEU A 62 3.20 2.24 -4.05
C LEU A 62 2.26 3.45 -4.17
N ILE A 63 1.26 3.38 -5.05
CA ILE A 63 0.26 4.44 -5.18
C ILE A 63 -0.49 4.64 -3.87
N ASP A 64 -0.91 3.57 -3.19
CA ASP A 64 -1.61 3.66 -1.91
C ASP A 64 -0.78 4.39 -0.85
N ILE A 65 0.51 4.07 -0.74
CA ILE A 65 1.45 4.77 0.16
C ILE A 65 1.48 6.27 -0.16
N PHE A 66 1.68 6.65 -1.42
CA PHE A 66 1.67 8.07 -1.83
C PHE A 66 0.34 8.74 -1.52
N LEU A 67 -0.75 8.03 -1.75
CA LEU A 67 -2.08 8.48 -1.46
C LEU A 67 -2.29 8.68 0.05
N ASN A 68 -1.73 7.84 0.91
CA ASN A 68 -1.79 7.97 2.38
C ASN A 68 -1.06 9.24 2.87
N PHE A 69 0.02 9.66 2.21
CA PHE A 69 0.66 10.96 2.48
C PHE A 69 -0.23 12.18 2.16
N LEU A 70 -1.25 12.01 1.31
CA LEU A 70 -2.16 13.09 0.88
C LEU A 70 -3.50 13.07 1.60
N THR A 71 -3.81 11.99 2.34
CA THR A 71 -5.08 11.85 3.07
C THR A 71 -5.02 12.55 4.41
N ALA A 72 -6.03 13.37 4.71
CA ALA A 72 -6.15 13.96 6.04
C ALA A 72 -6.55 12.90 7.06
N TYR A 73 -6.01 13.02 8.27
CA TYR A 73 -6.32 12.13 9.38
C TYR A 73 -7.00 12.91 10.52
N TYR A 74 -7.75 12.19 11.35
CA TYR A 74 -8.29 12.73 12.60
C TYR A 74 -7.26 12.53 13.71
N ASN A 75 -6.92 13.60 14.41
CA ASN A 75 -6.08 13.51 15.61
C ASN A 75 -6.88 12.95 16.80
N ASP A 76 -6.22 12.64 17.91
CA ASP A 76 -6.82 12.13 19.15
C ASP A 76 -7.98 13.02 19.69
N GLU A 77 -7.91 14.32 19.41
CA GLU A 77 -8.92 15.32 19.77
C GLU A 77 -10.10 15.40 18.76
N GLN A 78 -10.21 14.45 17.82
CA GLN A 78 -11.21 14.42 16.73
C GLN A 78 -11.15 15.64 15.79
N VAL A 79 -10.02 16.36 15.78
CA VAL A 79 -9.77 17.48 14.87
C VAL A 79 -9.18 16.97 13.57
N LEU A 80 -9.79 17.34 12.43
CA LEU A 80 -9.30 16.99 11.10
C LEU A 80 -8.01 17.75 10.78
N ILE A 81 -6.90 17.04 10.65
CA ILE A 81 -5.61 17.62 10.30
C ILE A 81 -5.44 17.59 8.78
N VAL A 82 -5.50 18.78 8.17
CA VAL A 82 -5.36 19.00 6.72
C VAL A 82 -3.94 19.42 6.30
N ASN A 83 -3.05 19.66 7.26
CA ASN A 83 -1.70 20.14 6.97
C ASN A 83 -0.82 18.98 6.47
N ARG A 84 -0.43 19.04 5.19
CA ARG A 84 0.41 18.04 4.51
C ARG A 84 1.72 17.71 5.23
N GLN A 85 2.39 18.69 5.83
CA GLN A 85 3.64 18.44 6.57
C GLN A 85 3.37 17.62 7.84
N ARG A 86 2.29 17.92 8.56
CA ARG A 86 1.89 17.14 9.74
C ARG A 86 1.44 15.73 9.37
N ILE A 87 0.67 15.60 8.29
CA ILE A 87 0.26 14.29 7.74
C ILE A 87 1.48 13.45 7.41
N ALA A 88 2.45 14.01 6.67
CA ALA A 88 3.65 13.28 6.28
C ALA A 88 4.51 12.85 7.49
N ILE A 89 4.77 13.75 8.45
CA ILE A 89 5.57 13.42 9.63
C ILE A 89 4.88 12.34 10.48
N HIS A 90 3.56 12.46 10.68
CA HIS A 90 2.80 11.49 11.45
C HIS A 90 2.80 10.10 10.78
N TYR A 91 2.55 10.06 9.47
CA TYR A 91 2.56 8.82 8.70
C TYR A 91 3.95 8.17 8.64
N LEU A 92 5.02 8.97 8.49
CA LEU A 92 6.41 8.48 8.51
C LEU A 92 6.77 7.76 9.82
N HIS A 93 6.23 8.20 10.95
CA HIS A 93 6.55 7.63 12.26
C HIS A 93 5.62 6.46 12.65
N THR A 94 4.45 6.32 12.02
CA THR A 94 3.44 5.33 12.43
C THR A 94 3.39 4.14 11.48
N TRP A 95 3.03 4.36 10.21
CA TRP A 95 2.69 3.30 9.27
C TRP A 95 3.73 3.09 8.17
N PHE A 96 4.43 4.15 7.77
CA PHE A 96 5.40 4.10 6.69
C PHE A 96 6.49 3.02 6.84
N PRO A 97 7.07 2.73 8.04
CA PRO A 97 8.08 1.68 8.14
C PRO A 97 7.54 0.29 7.78
N ILE A 98 6.28 0.01 8.12
CA ILE A 98 5.61 -1.26 7.79
C ILE A 98 5.35 -1.32 6.29
N ASP A 99 4.79 -0.24 5.74
CA ASP A 99 4.49 -0.15 4.32
C ASP A 99 5.77 -0.25 3.47
N PHE A 100 6.85 0.43 3.87
CA PHE A 100 8.15 0.36 3.21
C PHE A 100 8.72 -1.06 3.17
N ILE A 101 8.61 -1.81 4.26
CA ILE A 101 9.03 -3.22 4.32
C ILE A 101 8.17 -4.09 3.38
N ALA A 102 6.89 -3.77 3.22
CA ALA A 102 5.97 -4.54 2.39
C ALA A 102 6.24 -4.41 0.88
N ILE A 103 6.70 -3.25 0.40
CA ILE A 103 7.04 -3.03 -1.03
C ILE A 103 8.43 -3.59 -1.41
N VAL A 104 9.32 -3.84 -0.45
CA VAL A 104 10.67 -4.32 -0.77
C VAL A 104 10.60 -5.73 -1.38
N PRO A 105 11.19 -5.96 -2.58
CA PRO A 105 11.21 -7.28 -3.21
C PRO A 105 12.23 -8.18 -2.50
N TRP A 106 11.81 -8.79 -1.39
CA TRP A 106 12.67 -9.66 -0.56
C TRP A 106 13.21 -10.87 -1.33
N SER A 107 12.45 -11.38 -2.29
CA SER A 107 12.87 -12.49 -3.16
C SER A 107 14.18 -12.20 -3.89
N LEU A 108 14.33 -10.99 -4.46
CA LEU A 108 15.55 -10.57 -5.15
C LEU A 108 16.74 -10.40 -4.19
N ILE A 109 16.48 -9.94 -2.96
CA ILE A 109 17.53 -9.70 -1.96
C ILE A 109 18.07 -11.01 -1.40
N ILE A 110 17.18 -11.97 -1.10
CA ILE A 110 17.54 -13.24 -0.46
C ILE A 110 18.17 -14.21 -1.48
N GLN A 111 17.84 -14.09 -2.77
CA GLN A 111 18.41 -14.95 -3.81
C GLN A 111 19.89 -14.63 -4.13
N ASP A 112 20.36 -13.43 -3.82
CA ASP A 112 21.75 -12.97 -4.04
C ASP A 112 22.68 -13.16 -2.82
N SER A 113 22.19 -13.74 -1.70
CA SER A 113 22.96 -13.97 -0.45
C SER A 113 23.22 -15.44 -0.17
#